data_AF-A0A1Q7R4N9-F1
#
_entry.id   AF-A0A1Q7R4N9-F1
#
_cell.length_a   1.000
_cell.length_b   1.000
_cell.length_c   1.000
_cell.angle_alpha   90.00
_cell.angle_beta   90.00
_cell.angle_gamma   90.00
#
_symmetry.space_group_name_H-M   'P 1'
#
loop_
_entity.id
_entity.type
_entity.pdbx_description
1 polymer ?
#
loop_
_entity_poly.entity_id
_entity_poly.type
_entity_poly.pdbx_seq_one_letter_code
_entity_poly.pdbx_strand_id
1 'polypeptide(L)'
;MPDIEGRGLKIAFDEHGERVDPDTQSRIVSPAMIEMVRKYVARRFPALRDAPIVETRVCQYENTSNGDFLIDRHPEMENVWFAGGGSGHGFKHGPAIGEYVTGQLLGGTTAEARFSLATKDTIQKRAVY
;
A
#
# COMPACT_ATOMS: atom_id res chain seq x y z
N MET A 1 -2.90 18.11 -17.71
CA MET A 1 -2.77 16.75 -17.14
C MET A 1 -1.84 16.86 -15.94
N PRO A 2 -2.11 16.20 -14.79
CA PRO A 2 -1.22 16.30 -13.65
C PRO A 2 0.14 15.72 -14.01
N ASP A 3 1.15 16.55 -13.91
CA ASP A 3 2.56 16.24 -14.14
C ASP A 3 3.36 16.95 -13.07
N ILE A 4 4.21 16.20 -12.38
CA ILE A 4 5.09 16.72 -11.34
C ILE A 4 6.50 16.64 -11.91
N GLU A 5 7.14 17.81 -12.03
CA GLU A 5 8.52 17.96 -12.50
C GLU A 5 8.78 17.48 -13.95
N GLY A 6 7.75 17.45 -14.81
CA GLY A 6 7.92 17.08 -16.22
C GLY A 6 8.11 15.56 -16.42
N ARG A 7 7.67 14.74 -15.47
CA ARG A 7 7.83 13.28 -15.48
C ARG A 7 6.62 12.54 -16.05
N GLY A 8 5.63 13.29 -16.53
CA GLY A 8 4.46 12.78 -17.22
C GLY A 8 3.38 12.21 -16.29
N LEU A 9 2.35 11.63 -16.91
CA LEU A 9 1.23 11.02 -16.18
C LEU A 9 1.66 9.70 -15.54
N LYS A 10 1.52 9.63 -14.21
CA LYS A 10 1.67 8.38 -13.46
C LYS A 10 0.36 7.62 -13.39
N ILE A 11 0.39 6.33 -13.70
CA ILE A 11 -0.73 5.39 -13.55
C ILE A 11 -0.23 4.17 -12.79
N ALA A 12 -1.07 3.66 -11.90
CA ALA A 12 -0.91 2.38 -11.23
C ALA A 12 -2.28 1.73 -11.09
N PHE A 13 -2.31 0.40 -11.04
CA PHE A 13 -3.53 -0.34 -10.71
C PHE A 13 -3.52 -0.65 -9.23
N ASP A 14 -4.64 -0.38 -8.56
CA ASP A 14 -4.87 -0.76 -7.17
C ASP A 14 -5.53 -2.15 -7.12
N GLU A 15 -4.87 -3.12 -7.75
CA GLU A 15 -5.28 -4.52 -7.73
C GLU A 15 -4.31 -5.31 -6.85
N HIS A 16 -4.85 -6.22 -6.03
CA HIS A 16 -4.00 -7.11 -5.25
C HIS A 16 -3.32 -8.10 -6.19
N GLY A 17 -2.02 -7.90 -6.38
CA GLY A 17 -1.17 -8.81 -7.13
C GLY A 17 -0.91 -10.12 -6.40
N GLU A 18 -0.04 -10.94 -6.98
CA GLU A 18 0.41 -12.19 -6.38
C GLU A 18 1.09 -11.95 -5.02
N ARG A 19 1.08 -12.97 -4.17
CA ARG A 19 1.94 -12.97 -2.99
C ARG A 19 3.39 -13.02 -3.43
N VAL A 20 4.18 -12.12 -2.87
CA VAL A 20 5.59 -11.98 -3.18
C VAL A 20 6.40 -11.94 -1.90
N ASP A 21 7.63 -12.42 -1.99
CA ASP A 21 8.64 -12.21 -0.98
C ASP A 21 9.40 -10.91 -1.29
N PRO A 22 9.39 -9.91 -0.38
CA PRO A 22 10.02 -8.61 -0.65
C PRO A 22 11.54 -8.68 -0.87
N ASP A 23 12.19 -9.74 -0.40
CA ASP A 23 13.65 -9.95 -0.52
C ASP A 23 14.04 -10.52 -1.89
N THR A 24 13.13 -11.26 -2.53
CA THR A 24 13.41 -11.97 -3.79
C THR A 24 12.63 -11.44 -4.98
N GLN A 25 11.60 -10.61 -4.77
CA GLN A 25 10.77 -10.08 -5.86
C GLN A 25 11.59 -9.19 -6.81
N SER A 26 11.48 -9.48 -8.11
CA SER A 26 11.98 -8.59 -9.16
C SER A 26 11.36 -7.19 -9.05
N ARG A 27 12.20 -6.16 -9.14
CA ARG A 27 11.76 -4.75 -9.22
C ARG A 27 11.61 -4.26 -10.66
N ILE A 28 11.65 -5.17 -11.62
CA ILE A 28 11.47 -4.90 -13.05
C ILE A 28 10.02 -5.23 -13.43
N VAL A 29 9.34 -4.30 -14.09
CA VAL A 29 7.97 -4.50 -14.57
C VAL A 29 7.92 -5.59 -15.64
N SER A 30 6.88 -6.44 -15.62
CA SER A 30 6.71 -7.48 -16.64
C SER A 30 6.15 -6.91 -17.95
N PRO A 31 6.41 -7.53 -19.11
CA PRO A 31 5.77 -7.15 -20.37
C PRO A 31 4.24 -7.16 -20.31
N ALA A 32 3.65 -8.11 -19.58
CA ALA A 32 2.20 -8.21 -19.39
C ALA A 32 1.63 -6.99 -18.63
N MET A 33 2.33 -6.50 -17.60
CA MET A 33 1.93 -5.28 -16.88
C MET A 33 2.02 -4.04 -17.79
N ILE A 34 3.04 -3.95 -18.65
CA ILE A 34 3.15 -2.87 -19.63
C ILE A 34 1.95 -2.89 -20.58
N GLU A 35 1.60 -4.06 -21.12
CA GLU A 35 0.44 -4.22 -22.02
C GLU A 35 -0.87 -3.81 -21.33
N MET A 36 -1.05 -4.23 -20.08
CA MET A 36 -2.22 -3.87 -19.28
C MET A 36 -2.35 -2.34 -19.09
N VAL A 37 -1.26 -1.66 -18.71
CA VAL A 37 -1.23 -0.19 -18.58
C VAL A 37 -1.53 0.47 -19.94
N ARG A 38 -0.91 -0.01 -21.02
CA ARG A 38 -1.11 0.52 -22.38
C ARG A 38 -2.58 0.44 -22.80
N LYS A 39 -3.23 -0.71 -22.56
CA LYS A 39 -4.65 -0.90 -22.85
C LYS A 39 -5.54 0.05 -22.04
N TYR A 40 -5.23 0.26 -20.76
CA TYR A 40 -5.97 1.19 -19.91
C TYR A 40 -5.79 2.65 -20.35
N VAL A 41 -4.56 3.06 -20.65
CA VAL A 41 -4.24 4.40 -21.19
C VAL A 41 -4.98 4.64 -22.50
N ALA A 42 -4.89 3.72 -23.45
CA ALA A 42 -5.57 3.86 -24.75
C ALA A 42 -7.09 4.03 -24.59
N ARG A 43 -7.69 3.35 -23.60
CA ARG A 43 -9.13 3.43 -23.32
C ARG A 43 -9.52 4.71 -22.58
N ARG A 44 -8.79 5.12 -21.54
CA ARG A 44 -9.18 6.21 -20.63
C ARG A 44 -8.55 7.56 -20.99
N PHE A 45 -7.41 7.53 -21.66
CA PHE A 45 -6.66 8.70 -22.09
C PHE A 45 -6.20 8.54 -23.56
N PRO A 46 -7.13 8.52 -24.54
CA PRO A 46 -6.79 8.22 -25.94
C PRO A 46 -5.69 9.11 -26.54
N ALA A 47 -5.61 10.38 -26.12
CA ALA A 47 -4.57 11.32 -26.54
C ALA A 47 -3.15 10.89 -26.12
N LEU A 48 -3.01 9.96 -25.18
CA LEU A 48 -1.74 9.42 -24.69
C LEU A 48 -1.46 8.00 -25.16
N ARG A 49 -2.31 7.42 -26.01
CA ARG A 49 -2.21 6.01 -26.46
C ARG A 49 -0.77 5.66 -26.90
N ASP A 50 -0.19 6.54 -27.71
CA ASP A 50 1.12 6.34 -28.35
C ASP A 50 2.25 7.08 -27.60
N ALA A 51 1.98 7.69 -26.44
CA ALA A 51 2.99 8.40 -25.65
C ALA A 51 4.07 7.43 -25.14
N PRO A 52 5.35 7.82 -25.04
CA PRO A 52 6.39 6.94 -24.53
C PRO A 52 6.18 6.65 -23.03
N ILE A 53 6.55 5.43 -22.60
CA ILE A 53 6.73 5.15 -21.16
C ILE A 53 8.12 5.65 -20.81
N VAL A 54 8.19 6.72 -20.03
CA VAL A 54 9.46 7.34 -19.62
C VAL A 54 10.03 6.70 -18.36
N GLU A 55 9.19 6.03 -17.57
CA GLU A 55 9.60 5.41 -16.31
C GLU A 55 8.65 4.29 -15.88
N THR A 56 9.22 3.30 -15.18
CA THR A 56 8.49 2.21 -14.53
C THR A 56 9.02 1.98 -13.12
N ARG A 57 8.15 1.61 -12.20
CA ARG A 57 8.49 1.23 -10.81
C ARG A 57 7.63 0.06 -10.36
N VAL A 58 8.20 -0.82 -9.55
CA VAL A 58 7.49 -1.88 -8.83
C VAL A 58 7.52 -1.54 -7.34
N CYS A 59 6.35 -1.58 -6.70
CA CYS A 59 6.15 -1.28 -5.28
C CYS A 59 5.41 -2.45 -4.63
N GLN A 60 5.62 -2.65 -3.32
CA GLN A 60 4.96 -3.68 -2.53
C GLN A 60 3.82 -3.09 -1.70
N TYR A 61 2.75 -3.87 -1.57
CA TYR A 61 1.76 -3.67 -0.51
C TYR A 61 1.99 -4.68 0.60
N GLU A 62 2.08 -4.17 1.83
CA GLU A 62 2.01 -4.99 3.03
C GLU A 62 0.53 -5.03 3.49
N ASN A 63 -0.14 -6.13 3.18
CA ASN A 63 -1.58 -6.26 3.41
C ASN A 63 -1.89 -6.98 4.73
N THR A 64 -2.74 -6.38 5.56
CA THR A 64 -3.43 -7.12 6.63
C THR A 64 -4.63 -7.88 6.09
N SER A 65 -5.17 -8.81 6.89
CA SER A 65 -6.31 -9.63 6.49
C SER A 65 -7.61 -8.86 6.29
N ASN A 66 -7.77 -7.72 6.98
CA ASN A 66 -8.95 -6.86 6.90
C ASN A 66 -8.70 -5.51 6.18
N GLY A 67 -7.45 -5.15 5.87
CA GLY A 67 -7.12 -3.92 5.15
C GLY A 67 -6.92 -2.68 6.03
N ASP A 68 -7.13 -2.82 7.34
CA ASP A 68 -6.83 -1.79 8.34
C ASP A 68 -5.39 -1.91 8.81
N PHE A 69 -4.85 -0.83 9.40
CA PHE A 69 -3.51 -0.84 10.00
C PHE A 69 -3.40 -1.87 11.13
N LEU A 70 -2.17 -2.29 11.42
CA LEU A 70 -1.81 -3.01 12.63
C LEU A 70 -0.97 -2.07 13.50
N ILE A 71 -1.57 -1.57 14.58
CA ILE A 71 -0.93 -0.70 15.57
C ILE A 71 -1.30 -1.22 16.95
N ASP A 72 -0.41 -2.00 17.56
CA ASP A 72 -0.66 -2.65 18.83
C ASP A 72 0.64 -3.05 19.54
N ARG A 73 0.54 -3.43 20.81
CA ARG A 73 1.67 -3.96 21.59
C ARG A 73 1.79 -5.47 21.38
N HIS A 74 3.01 -6.00 21.44
CA HIS A 74 3.21 -7.45 21.43
C HIS A 74 2.61 -8.07 22.71
N PRO A 75 1.86 -9.19 22.62
CA PRO A 75 1.15 -9.76 23.77
C PRO A 75 2.08 -10.24 24.89
N GLU A 76 3.29 -10.67 24.55
CA GLU A 76 4.27 -11.22 25.49
C GLU A 76 5.50 -10.32 25.72
N MET A 77 5.65 -9.24 24.95
CA MET A 77 6.84 -8.38 25.01
C MET A 77 6.42 -6.95 25.26
N GLU A 78 6.49 -6.56 26.53
CA GLU A 78 6.01 -5.28 27.01
C GLU A 78 6.67 -4.07 26.33
N ASN A 79 7.89 -4.16 25.82
CA ASN A 79 8.56 -3.04 25.16
C ASN A 79 8.50 -3.10 23.63
N VAL A 80 7.67 -3.97 23.05
CA VAL A 80 7.59 -4.17 21.59
C VAL A 80 6.23 -3.74 21.06
N TRP A 81 6.26 -3.00 19.95
CA TRP A 81 5.08 -2.50 19.25
C TRP A 81 5.09 -2.92 17.78
N PHE A 82 3.91 -3.19 17.26
CA PHE A 82 3.63 -3.29 15.84
C PHE A 82 3.14 -1.93 15.34
N ALA A 83 3.64 -1.52 14.18
CA ALA A 83 3.14 -0.36 13.44
C ALA A 83 3.35 -0.60 11.95
N GLY A 84 2.30 -1.05 11.25
CA GLY A 84 2.39 -1.44 9.85
C GLY A 84 1.04 -1.84 9.26
N GLY A 85 1.07 -2.68 8.23
CA GLY A 85 -0.15 -3.18 7.60
C GLY A 85 -0.87 -2.11 6.80
N GLY A 86 -0.12 -1.30 6.05
CA GLY A 86 -0.62 -0.13 5.34
C GLY A 86 -1.61 -0.44 4.21
N SER A 87 -1.69 -1.70 3.78
CA SER A 87 -2.69 -2.22 2.85
C SER A 87 -2.89 -1.40 1.57
N GLY A 88 -1.79 -0.86 1.05
CA GLY A 88 -1.72 -0.04 -0.17
C GLY A 88 -2.08 1.43 0.01
N HIS A 89 -2.47 1.85 1.21
CA HIS A 89 -3.08 3.17 1.42
C HIS A 89 -2.47 3.94 2.59
N GLY A 90 -1.47 3.39 3.28
CA GLY A 90 -0.84 3.99 4.47
C GLY A 90 -0.08 5.30 4.25
N PHE A 91 0.47 5.56 3.05
CA PHE A 91 1.32 6.73 2.81
C PHE A 91 0.64 8.06 3.17
N LYS A 92 -0.63 8.25 2.76
CA LYS A 92 -1.39 9.48 3.05
C LYS A 92 -1.68 9.68 4.55
N HIS A 93 -1.59 8.61 5.34
CA HIS A 93 -1.85 8.62 6.77
C HIS A 93 -0.57 8.72 7.61
N GLY A 94 0.61 8.69 7.00
CA GLY A 94 1.91 8.64 7.70
C GLY A 94 2.04 9.63 8.86
N PRO A 95 1.78 10.94 8.67
CA PRO A 95 1.83 11.91 9.76
C PRO A 95 0.86 11.61 10.91
N ALA A 96 -0.40 11.30 10.60
CA ALA A 96 -1.43 10.98 11.59
C ALA A 96 -1.15 9.67 12.33
N ILE A 97 -0.60 8.66 11.63
CA ILE A 97 -0.16 7.40 12.25
C ILE A 97 1.00 7.67 13.21
N GLY A 98 1.97 8.51 12.84
CA GLY A 98 3.09 8.86 13.71
C GLY A 98 2.66 9.55 15.00
N GLU A 99 1.73 10.50 14.90
CA GLU A 99 1.11 11.14 16.06
C GLU A 99 0.34 10.14 16.92
N TYR A 100 -0.51 9.31 16.31
CA TYR A 100 -1.31 8.30 17.00
C TYR A 100 -0.44 7.26 17.74
N VAL A 101 0.61 6.72 17.10
CA VAL A 101 1.54 5.77 17.73
C VAL A 101 2.26 6.43 18.91
N THR A 102 2.68 7.69 18.77
CA THR A 102 3.32 8.44 19.86
C THR A 102 2.35 8.65 21.03
N GLY A 103 1.10 9.02 20.74
CA GLY A 103 0.05 9.18 21.74
C GLY A 103 -0.26 7.88 22.49
N GLN A 104 -0.31 6.75 21.77
CA GLN A 104 -0.45 5.41 22.36
C GLN A 104 0.73 5.06 23.28
N LEU A 105 1.97 5.33 22.85
CA LEU A 105 3.19 5.06 23.62
C LEU A 105 3.26 5.88 24.92
N LEU A 106 2.79 7.13 24.89
CA LEU A 106 2.80 8.03 26.04
C LEU A 106 1.54 7.92 26.93
N GLY A 107 0.59 7.06 26.58
CA GLY A 107 -0.69 6.90 27.30
C GLY A 107 -1.65 8.08 27.13
N GLY A 108 -1.42 8.94 26.14
CA GLY A 108 -2.23 10.13 25.86
C GLY A 108 -3.34 9.93 24.82
N THR A 109 -3.47 8.71 24.27
CA THR A 109 -4.46 8.38 23.24
C THR A 109 -5.11 7.04 23.55
N THR A 110 -6.40 6.91 23.23
CA THR A 110 -7.15 5.65 23.37
C THR A 110 -6.97 4.79 22.12
N ALA A 111 -6.76 3.50 22.33
CA ALA A 111 -6.56 2.55 21.25
C ALA A 111 -7.81 2.39 20.38
N GLU A 112 -7.65 2.55 19.07
CA GLU A 112 -8.63 2.17 18.06
C GLU A 112 -8.64 0.65 17.91
N ALA A 113 -9.76 0.03 18.31
CA ALA A 113 -9.92 -1.42 18.32
C ALA A 113 -9.68 -2.07 16.95
N ARG A 114 -10.02 -1.39 15.85
CA ARG A 114 -9.79 -1.87 14.48
C ARG A 114 -8.32 -2.10 14.14
N PHE A 115 -7.40 -1.39 14.82
CA PHE A 115 -5.96 -1.49 14.58
C PHE A 115 -5.27 -2.55 15.45
N SER A 116 -5.99 -3.14 16.40
CA SER A 116 -5.43 -4.16 17.30
C SER A 116 -5.06 -5.46 16.57
N LEU A 117 -4.07 -6.17 17.11
CA LEU A 117 -3.64 -7.49 16.64
C LEU A 117 -4.79 -8.50 16.69
N ALA A 118 -5.65 -8.41 17.72
CA ALA A 118 -6.79 -9.31 17.92
C ALA A 118 -7.80 -9.29 16.75
N THR A 119 -7.83 -8.23 15.96
CA THR A 119 -8.71 -8.14 14.78
C THR A 119 -8.12 -8.78 13.52
N LYS A 120 -6.85 -9.24 13.55
CA LYS A 120 -6.14 -9.73 12.38
C LYS A 120 -6.18 -11.26 12.32
N ASP A 121 -6.65 -11.77 11.19
CA ASP A 121 -6.58 -13.17 10.79
C ASP A 121 -5.30 -13.41 9.95
N THR A 122 -4.86 -14.66 9.85
CA THR A 122 -3.73 -15.10 9.00
C THR A 122 -4.15 -15.26 7.54
N ILE A 123 -5.45 -15.45 7.30
CA ILE A 123 -6.04 -15.55 5.96
C ILE A 123 -6.63 -14.20 5.58
N GLN A 124 -6.23 -13.69 4.41
CA GLN A 124 -6.79 -12.46 3.87
C GLN A 124 -8.23 -12.70 3.39
N LYS A 125 -9.19 -12.03 4.02
CA LYS A 125 -10.63 -12.09 3.68
C LYS A 125 -11.15 -10.73 3.20
N ARG A 126 -10.29 -9.96 2.52
CA ARG A 126 -10.64 -8.64 2.02
C ARG A 126 -11.20 -8.76 0.60
N ALA A 127 -12.50 -8.55 0.46
CA ALA A 127 -13.13 -8.26 -0.83
C ALA A 127 -12.96 -6.76 -1.11
N VAL A 128 -11.91 -6.38 -1.84
CA VAL A 128 -11.87 -5.05 -2.48
C VAL A 128 -12.54 -5.23 -3.84
N TYR A 129 -13.66 -4.54 -4.06
CA TYR A 129 -14.32 -4.45 -5.37
C TYR A 129 -13.79 -3.24 -6.14
#